data_AF-A0AAD5Q0F8-F1
#
_entry.id   AF-A0AAD5Q0F8-F1
#
_cell.length_a   1.000
_cell.length_b   1.000
_cell.length_c   1.000
_cell.angle_alpha   90.00
_cell.angle_beta   90.00
_cell.angle_gamma   90.00
#
_symmetry.space_group_name_H-M   'P 1'
#
loop_
_entity.id
_entity.type
_entity.pdbx_description
1 polymer ?
#
loop_
_entity_poly.entity_id
_entity_poly.type
_entity_poly.pdbx_seq_one_letter_code
_entity_poly.pdbx_strand_id
1 'polypeptide(L)'
;MLCNAIWFLFMGFNPPALEIPRGYKWLYNITPQRYSFALLAGIVFGECSDSHLAQMARAQALRQPLDTSDWPLGCQVITNAPPSIGKAPIKLYIQKVFGIKHDHLGEYLGIMVAMIVVFRILAAFTMRYVNHQKR
;
A
#
# COMPACT_ATOMS: atom_id res chain seq x y z
N MET A 1 16.62 -17.33 1.25
CA MET A 1 15.63 -17.28 2.34
C MET A 1 15.72 -15.96 3.12
N LEU A 2 16.89 -15.58 3.66
CA LEU A 2 17.06 -14.36 4.46
C LEU A 2 16.70 -13.06 3.70
N CYS A 3 17.17 -12.88 2.47
CA CYS A 3 16.89 -11.64 1.72
C CYS A 3 15.39 -11.42 1.49
N ASN A 4 14.63 -12.48 1.17
CA ASN A 4 13.18 -12.36 1.01
C ASN A 4 12.49 -11.91 2.30
N ALA A 5 12.89 -12.44 3.46
CA ALA A 5 12.34 -12.03 4.75
C ALA A 5 12.61 -10.55 5.04
N ILE A 6 13.82 -10.06 4.72
CA ILE A 6 14.16 -8.63 4.82
C ILE A 6 13.24 -7.80 3.93
N TRP A 7 13.08 -8.17 2.66
CA TRP A 7 12.19 -7.45 1.75
C TRP A 7 10.73 -7.44 2.22
N PHE A 8 10.22 -8.56 2.73
CA PHE A 8 8.88 -8.62 3.30
C PHE A 8 8.70 -7.71 4.53
N LEU A 9 9.71 -7.62 5.41
CA LEU A 9 9.66 -6.70 6.56
C LEU A 9 9.52 -5.24 6.12
N PHE A 10 10.18 -4.87 5.02
CA PHE A 10 10.13 -3.52 4.46
C PHE A 10 9.08 -3.34 3.36
N MET A 11 8.05 -4.18 3.28
CA MET A 11 6.92 -3.96 2.35
C MET A 11 5.94 -2.89 2.84
N GLY A 12 5.99 -2.55 4.14
CA GLY A 12 5.20 -1.48 4.75
C GLY A 12 3.87 -1.90 5.35
N PHE A 13 3.68 -3.18 5.69
CA PHE A 13 2.54 -3.67 6.47
C PHE A 13 2.85 -3.70 7.98
N ASN A 14 3.93 -4.37 8.38
CA ASN A 14 4.41 -4.37 9.76
C ASN A 14 5.95 -4.38 9.77
N PRO A 15 6.63 -3.24 10.04
CA PRO A 15 6.05 -1.95 10.43
C PRO A 15 5.27 -1.27 9.29
N PRO A 16 4.22 -0.49 9.59
CA PRO A 16 3.49 0.27 8.60
C PRO A 16 4.35 1.38 8.01
N ALA A 17 4.04 1.82 6.79
CA ALA A 17 4.86 2.81 6.08
C ALA A 17 5.10 4.10 6.87
N LEU A 18 4.15 4.55 7.71
CA LEU A 18 4.29 5.73 8.57
C LEU A 18 5.41 5.59 9.62
N GLU A 19 5.66 4.38 10.10
CA GLU A 19 6.59 4.10 11.21
C GLU A 19 8.01 3.75 10.74
N ILE A 20 8.22 3.60 9.43
CA ILE A 20 9.54 3.28 8.87
C ILE A 20 10.50 4.46 9.10
N PRO A 21 11.63 4.27 9.83
CA PRO A 21 12.59 5.33 10.08
C PRO A 21 13.17 5.90 8.80
N ARG A 22 13.46 7.22 8.80
CA ARG A 22 13.96 7.94 7.61
C ARG A 22 15.19 7.28 6.98
N GLY A 23 16.11 6.75 7.79
CA GLY A 23 17.33 6.08 7.32
C GLY A 23 17.08 4.77 6.56
N TYR A 24 15.94 4.10 6.78
CA TYR A 24 15.56 2.86 6.09
C TYR A 24 14.48 3.06 5.02
N LYS A 25 14.07 4.32 4.77
CA LYS A 25 13.02 4.62 3.79
C LYS A 25 13.41 4.29 2.35
N TRP A 26 14.70 4.37 2.03
CA TRP A 26 15.22 3.96 0.73
C TRP A 26 15.00 2.45 0.50
N LEU A 27 15.18 1.63 1.53
CA LEU A 27 15.01 0.18 1.45
C LEU A 27 13.54 -0.15 1.17
N TYR A 28 12.62 0.50 1.88
CA TYR A 28 11.18 0.46 1.58
C TYR A 28 10.87 0.85 0.12
N ASN A 29 11.54 1.86 -0.44
CA ASN A 29 11.29 2.30 -1.81
C ASN A 29 11.76 1.31 -2.89
N ILE A 30 12.82 0.53 -2.64
CA ILE A 30 13.33 -0.44 -3.62
C ILE A 30 12.74 -1.85 -3.43
N THR A 31 12.02 -2.10 -2.33
CA THR A 31 11.30 -3.35 -2.09
C THR A 31 10.20 -3.57 -3.12
N PRO A 32 10.26 -4.62 -3.96
CA PRO A 32 9.24 -4.84 -4.97
C PRO A 32 7.87 -5.21 -4.38
N GLN A 33 7.86 -5.97 -3.28
CA GLN A 33 6.65 -6.42 -2.58
C GLN A 33 5.79 -5.25 -2.08
N ARG A 34 6.40 -4.10 -1.78
CA ARG A 34 5.69 -2.88 -1.37
C ARG A 34 4.63 -2.49 -2.40
N TYR A 35 5.00 -2.50 -3.68
CA TYR A 35 4.13 -1.99 -4.74
C TYR A 35 2.99 -2.95 -5.03
N SER A 36 3.21 -4.26 -4.93
CA SER A 36 2.14 -5.26 -5.00
C SER A 36 1.16 -5.11 -3.83
N PHE A 37 1.66 -4.94 -2.60
CA PHE A 37 0.82 -4.71 -1.43
C PHE A 37 0.01 -3.41 -1.56
N ALA A 38 0.66 -2.32 -1.95
CA ALA A 38 0.02 -1.02 -2.15
C ALA A 38 -1.06 -1.06 -3.24
N LEU A 39 -0.82 -1.80 -4.33
CA LEU A 39 -1.78 -2.00 -5.40
C LEU A 39 -3.03 -2.76 -4.90
N LEU A 40 -2.84 -3.92 -4.26
CA LEU A 40 -3.95 -4.74 -3.76
C LEU A 40 -4.80 -3.99 -2.73
N ALA A 41 -4.14 -3.38 -1.73
CA ALA A 41 -4.85 -2.62 -0.71
C ALA A 41 -5.48 -1.34 -1.28
N GLY A 42 -4.85 -0.67 -2.25
CA GLY A 42 -5.41 0.51 -2.90
C GLY A 42 -6.66 0.20 -3.73
N ILE A 43 -6.70 -0.96 -4.40
CA ILE A 43 -7.88 -1.41 -5.17
C ILE A 43 -9.04 -1.73 -4.22
N VAL A 44 -8.79 -2.52 -3.17
CA VAL A 44 -9.86 -3.01 -2.29
C VAL A 44 -10.36 -1.93 -1.32
N PHE A 45 -9.44 -1.13 -0.78
CA PHE A 45 -9.72 -0.25 0.35
C PHE A 45 -9.56 1.25 0.02
N GLY A 46 -9.00 1.59 -1.13
CA GLY A 46 -8.74 2.98 -1.51
C GLY A 46 -9.93 3.72 -2.10
N GLU A 47 -10.95 3.00 -2.55
CA GLU A 47 -12.10 3.60 -3.22
C GLU A 47 -13.06 4.22 -2.20
N CYS A 48 -13.22 5.55 -2.28
CA CYS A 48 -14.29 6.30 -1.63
C CYS A 48 -14.35 7.69 -2.26
N SER A 49 -15.51 8.09 -2.78
CA SER A 49 -15.72 9.39 -3.42
C SER A 49 -15.77 10.53 -2.39
N ASP A 50 -15.45 11.75 -2.81
CA ASP A 50 -15.50 12.92 -1.94
C ASP A 50 -16.93 13.24 -1.46
N SER A 51 -17.95 12.88 -2.26
CA SER A 51 -19.36 12.99 -1.87
C SER A 51 -19.70 12.05 -0.72
N HIS A 52 -19.21 10.80 -0.75
CA HIS A 52 -19.39 9.83 0.33
C HIS A 52 -18.66 10.28 1.60
N LEU A 53 -17.43 10.78 1.47
CA LEU A 53 -16.67 11.33 2.60
C LEU A 53 -17.39 12.54 3.23
N ALA A 54 -17.94 13.44 2.43
CA ALA A 54 -18.70 14.58 2.91
C ALA A 54 -20.01 14.17 3.61
N GLN A 55 -20.71 13.16 3.09
CA GLN A 55 -21.91 12.59 3.73
C GLN A 55 -21.57 11.94 5.08
N MET A 56 -20.46 11.22 5.18
CA MET A 56 -19.99 10.63 6.45
C MET A 56 -19.60 11.69 7.47
N ALA A 57 -18.86 12.71 7.06
CA ALA A 57 -18.50 13.82 7.94
C ALA A 57 -19.76 14.53 8.48
N ARG A 58 -20.77 14.73 7.63
CA ARG A 58 -22.07 15.31 8.04
C ARG A 58 -22.83 14.39 9.01
N ALA A 59 -22.97 13.10 8.69
CA ALA A 59 -23.65 12.14 9.54
C ALA A 59 -23.00 12.04 10.92
N GLN A 60 -21.67 12.07 10.98
CA GLN A 60 -20.90 12.08 12.22
C GLN A 60 -21.13 13.38 13.02
N ALA A 61 -21.17 14.54 12.37
CA ALA A 61 -21.45 15.82 13.02
C ALA A 61 -22.89 15.88 13.57
N LEU A 62 -23.86 15.35 12.83
CA LEU A 62 -25.29 15.32 13.20
C LEU A 62 -25.68 14.15 14.11
N ARG A 63 -24.76 13.21 14.38
CA ARG A 63 -25.00 11.93 15.06
C ARG A 63 -26.19 11.15 14.47
N GLN A 64 -26.34 11.19 13.15
CA GLN A 64 -27.40 10.46 12.45
C GLN A 64 -26.90 9.09 11.98
N PRO A 65 -27.75 8.05 12.03
CA PRO A 65 -27.43 6.76 11.43
C PRO A 65 -27.40 6.94 9.90
N LEU A 66 -26.28 6.56 9.28
CA LEU A 66 -26.12 6.52 7.84
C LEU A 66 -25.92 5.06 7.44
N ASP A 67 -26.75 4.57 6.55
CA ASP A 67 -26.55 3.24 5.96
C ASP A 67 -25.47 3.32 4.90
N THR A 68 -24.40 2.55 5.09
CA THR A 68 -23.22 2.50 4.22
C THR A 68 -23.00 1.11 3.65
N SER A 69 -24.01 0.24 3.72
CA SER A 69 -23.93 -1.15 3.24
C SER A 69 -23.63 -1.25 1.74
N ASP A 70 -24.23 -0.37 0.93
CA ASP A 70 -24.06 -0.35 -0.52
C ASP A 70 -22.80 0.40 -0.99
N TRP A 71 -22.01 0.93 -0.06
CA TRP A 71 -20.86 1.77 -0.40
C TRP A 71 -19.59 0.95 -0.59
N PRO A 72 -18.61 1.46 -1.35
CA PRO A 72 -17.30 0.83 -1.45
C PRO A 72 -16.68 0.59 -0.07
N LEU A 73 -15.94 -0.52 0.07
CA LEU A 73 -15.32 -0.92 1.35
C LEU A 73 -14.44 0.20 1.93
N GLY A 74 -13.77 0.99 1.08
CA GLY A 74 -12.93 2.12 1.54
C GLY A 74 -13.70 3.20 2.29
N CYS A 75 -15.01 3.33 2.09
CA CYS A 75 -15.83 4.26 2.85
C CYS A 75 -16.25 3.72 4.22
N GLN A 76 -16.27 2.40 4.44
CA GLN A 76 -16.75 1.85 5.71
C GLN A 76 -15.88 2.31 6.89
N VAL A 77 -16.50 2.56 8.03
CA VAL A 77 -15.81 3.03 9.23
C VAL A 77 -15.08 1.86 9.88
N ILE A 78 -13.79 2.03 10.19
CA ILE A 78 -13.02 1.00 10.89
C ILE A 78 -13.60 0.77 12.30
N THR A 79 -13.80 -0.49 12.65
CA THR A 79 -14.19 -0.90 14.00
C THR A 79 -12.94 -1.16 14.84
N ASN A 80 -13.01 -0.89 16.15
CA ASN A 80 -11.91 -1.13 17.10
C ASN A 80 -10.58 -0.47 16.73
N ALA A 81 -10.64 0.72 16.11
CA ALA A 81 -9.46 1.49 15.77
C ALA A 81 -8.69 1.93 17.02
N PRO A 82 -7.34 1.99 16.97
CA PRO A 82 -6.56 2.62 18.02
C PRO A 82 -7.03 4.06 18.29
N PRO A 83 -7.02 4.52 19.55
CA PRO A 83 -7.52 5.85 19.92
C PRO A 83 -6.78 7.01 19.22
N SER A 84 -5.58 6.77 18.68
CA SER A 84 -4.79 7.74 17.91
C SER A 84 -5.33 8.03 16.51
N ILE A 85 -6.18 7.17 15.95
CA ILE A 85 -6.74 7.33 14.59
C ILE A 85 -8.23 7.68 14.63
N GLY A 86 -8.93 7.31 15.70
CA GLY A 86 -10.34 7.65 15.90
C GLY A 86 -11.28 6.93 14.93
N LYS A 87 -12.56 7.31 14.94
CA LYS A 87 -13.57 6.79 14.01
C LYS A 87 -13.36 7.46 12.65
N ALA A 88 -12.73 6.74 11.71
CA ALA A 88 -12.46 7.20 10.36
C ALA A 88 -12.85 6.11 9.33
N PRO A 89 -13.13 6.49 8.08
CA PRO A 89 -13.28 5.54 6.98
C PRO A 89 -11.95 4.81 6.68
N ILE A 90 -12.04 3.57 6.19
CA ILE A 90 -10.89 2.72 5.85
C ILE A 90 -9.92 3.43 4.88
N LYS A 91 -10.40 4.17 3.89
CA LYS A 91 -9.58 4.94 2.94
C LYS A 91 -8.59 5.86 3.67
N LEU A 92 -9.07 6.62 4.66
CA LEU A 92 -8.22 7.54 5.42
C LEU A 92 -7.23 6.79 6.31
N TYR A 93 -7.64 5.64 6.85
CA TYR A 93 -6.78 4.78 7.64
C TYR A 93 -5.59 4.26 6.81
N ILE A 94 -5.85 3.65 5.64
CA ILE A 94 -4.77 3.10 4.80
C ILE A 94 -3.85 4.20 4.25
N GLN A 95 -4.39 5.39 3.97
CA GLN A 95 -3.60 6.52 3.50
C GLN A 95 -2.68 7.05 4.59
N LYS A 96 -3.16 7.13 5.84
CA LYS A 96 -2.37 7.64 6.96
C LYS A 96 -1.35 6.62 7.48
N VAL A 97 -1.75 5.37 7.66
CA VAL A 97 -0.92 4.32 8.29
C VAL A 97 0.01 3.68 7.26
N PHE A 98 -0.53 3.25 6.13
CA PHE A 98 0.22 2.52 5.11
C PHE A 98 0.72 3.39 3.95
N GLY A 99 0.30 4.66 3.87
CA GLY A 99 0.73 5.59 2.81
C GLY A 99 0.18 5.23 1.43
N ILE A 100 -0.92 4.48 1.37
CA ILE A 100 -1.49 3.95 0.14
C ILE A 100 -2.61 4.89 -0.32
N LYS A 101 -2.53 5.35 -1.56
CA LYS A 101 -3.56 6.20 -2.18
C LYS A 101 -4.12 5.52 -3.42
N HIS A 102 -5.44 5.60 -3.60
CA HIS A 102 -6.12 5.05 -4.76
C HIS A 102 -5.70 5.75 -6.07
N ASP A 103 -5.42 7.06 -6.02
CA ASP A 103 -5.05 7.84 -7.21
C ASP A 103 -3.67 7.43 -7.79
N HIS A 104 -2.82 6.77 -6.99
CA HIS A 104 -1.49 6.32 -7.42
C HIS A 104 -1.44 4.84 -7.83
N LEU A 105 -2.60 4.19 -8.04
CA LEU A 105 -2.63 2.77 -8.46
C LEU A 105 -1.81 2.51 -9.73
N GLY A 106 -1.92 3.42 -10.72
CA GLY A 106 -1.14 3.33 -11.96
C GLY A 106 0.37 3.43 -11.73
N GLU A 107 0.81 4.28 -10.81
CA GLU A 107 2.23 4.41 -10.44
C GLU A 107 2.73 3.14 -9.75
N TYR A 108 1.96 2.58 -8.82
CA TYR A 108 2.34 1.33 -8.14
C TYR A 108 2.49 0.18 -9.14
N LEU A 109 1.53 0.05 -10.06
CA LEU A 109 1.59 -0.96 -11.13
C LEU A 109 2.81 -0.73 -12.04
N GLY A 110 3.02 0.50 -12.50
CA GLY A 110 4.12 0.86 -13.38
C GLY A 110 5.48 0.57 -12.76
N ILE A 111 5.69 0.96 -11.49
CA ILE A 111 6.94 0.69 -10.78
C ILE A 111 7.14 -0.81 -10.56
N MET A 112 6.09 -1.54 -10.19
CA MET A 112 6.13 -3.01 -10.05
C MET A 112 6.62 -3.68 -11.33
N VAL A 113 6.01 -3.34 -12.47
CA VAL A 113 6.40 -3.88 -13.78
C VAL A 113 7.84 -3.47 -14.15
N ALA A 114 8.21 -2.21 -13.91
CA ALA A 114 9.56 -1.71 -14.18
C ALA A 114 10.63 -2.50 -13.43
N MET A 115 10.44 -2.76 -12.13
CA MET A 115 11.39 -3.58 -11.37
C MET A 115 11.50 -5.01 -11.91
N ILE A 116 10.38 -5.62 -12.31
CA ILE A 116 10.40 -6.96 -12.92
C ILE A 116 11.27 -6.94 -14.18
N VAL A 117 11.07 -5.97 -15.07
CA VAL A 117 11.86 -5.82 -16.30
C VAL A 117 13.35 -5.63 -15.98
N VAL A 118 13.69 -4.76 -15.02
CA VAL A 118 15.09 -4.53 -14.58
C VAL A 118 15.72 -5.82 -14.07
N PHE A 119 15.06 -6.56 -13.19
CA PHE A 119 15.60 -7.84 -12.70
C PHE A 119 15.75 -8.89 -13.80
N ARG A 120 14.85 -8.90 -14.80
CA ARG A 120 14.97 -9.79 -15.96
C ARG A 120 16.16 -9.43 -16.85
N ILE A 121 16.42 -8.14 -17.06
CA ILE A 121 17.60 -7.67 -17.81
C ILE A 121 18.88 -8.05 -17.06
N LEU A 122 18.92 -7.83 -15.74
CA LEU A 122 20.07 -8.22 -14.92
C LEU A 122 20.31 -9.74 -14.96
N ALA A 123 19.25 -10.54 -14.88
CA ALA A 123 19.36 -11.99 -14.99
C ALA A 123 19.85 -12.44 -16.38
N ALA A 124 19.36 -11.82 -17.46
CA ALA A 124 19.85 -12.10 -18.81
C ALA A 124 21.33 -11.70 -18.96
N PHE A 125 21.73 -10.58 -18.37
CA PHE A 125 23.11 -10.12 -18.36
C PHE A 125 24.02 -11.10 -17.58
N THR A 126 23.64 -11.52 -16.38
CA THR A 126 24.42 -12.49 -15.60
C THR A 126 24.53 -13.84 -16.31
N MET A 127 23.44 -14.35 -16.90
CA MET A 127 23.51 -15.60 -17.68
C MET A 127 24.42 -15.48 -18.91
N ARG A 128 24.45 -14.32 -19.57
CA ARG A 128 25.26 -14.10 -20.78
C ARG A 128 26.75 -13.94 -20.48
N TYR A 129 27.10 -13.21 -19.41
CA TYR A 129 28.48 -12.79 -19.15
C TYR A 129 29.12 -13.48 -17.94
N VAL A 130 28.31 -13.89 -16.96
CA VAL A 130 28.72 -14.60 -15.74
C VAL A 130 28.36 -16.08 -15.89
N ASN A 131 28.61 -16.64 -17.08
CA ASN A 131 28.39 -18.07 -17.31
C ASN A 131 29.54 -18.87 -16.67
N HIS A 132 29.41 -19.19 -15.38
CA HIS A 132 30.37 -20.00 -14.64
C HIS A 132 30.44 -21.47 -15.10
N GLN A 133 29.59 -21.92 -16.03
CA GLN A 133 29.65 -23.28 -16.58
C GLN A 133 30.77 -23.51 -17.60
N LYS A 134 31.51 -22.47 -18.01
CA LYS A 134 32.69 -22.62 -18.88
C LYS A 134 34.00 -22.88 -18.12
N ARG A 135 33.95 -23.33 -16.87
CA ARG A 135 35.11 -23.85 -16.15
C ARG A 135 34.90 -25.30 -15.77
#